data_AF-A0A162C9T0-F1
#
_entry.id   AF-A0A162C9T0-F1
#
_cell.length_a   1.000
_cell.length_b   1.000
_cell.length_c   1.000
_cell.angle_alpha   90.00
_cell.angle_beta   90.00
_cell.angle_gamma   90.00
#
_symmetry.space_group_name_H-M   'P 1'
#
loop_
_entity.id
_entity.type
_entity.pdbx_description
1 polymer ?
#
loop_
_entity_poly.entity_id
_entity_poly.type
_entity_poly.pdbx_seq_one_letter_code
_entity_poly.pdbx_strand_id
1 'polypeptide(L)'
;MGIVKKGVTILHFEETYHYQRKLQSYSHECIDFTDLEGTRLFCDGQSLKVIKRKLLSRKQKGITFIGSGDYHYVTYLLLNEIKLPFTLLLFDHHTDLDDSAIGRNMPISCGSWLSFALKDNPFLTKAIIIGPKWTEKQEIEKVKVIPYTPENHPFILQQIQQIQNDFVYISIDKDVLKKGEAVTNWDQGTMSAATLLFYLRTILNEKKVIGLDVCGEAPRKRLAFSFLEDRMTNKNETINLNILKMCLRNPHVYETNQFA
;
A
#
# COMPACT_ATOMS: atom_id res chain seq x y z
N MET A 1 12.27 -1.75 -15.37
CA MET A 1 13.09 -2.14 -14.22
C MET A 1 12.11 -2.57 -13.12
N GLY A 2 11.95 -3.87 -12.87
CA GLY A 2 10.89 -4.36 -11.97
C GLY A 2 11.17 -4.12 -10.49
N ILE A 3 10.42 -4.82 -9.64
CA ILE A 3 10.70 -4.85 -8.20
C ILE A 3 12.06 -5.50 -7.92
N VAL A 4 12.87 -4.87 -7.08
CA VAL A 4 14.26 -5.29 -6.80
C VAL A 4 14.28 -6.64 -6.08
N LYS A 5 13.31 -6.87 -5.17
CA LYS A 5 13.12 -8.12 -4.46
C LYS A 5 11.75 -8.70 -4.83
N LYS A 6 11.68 -10.00 -5.09
CA LYS A 6 10.44 -10.66 -5.53
C LYS A 6 9.69 -11.43 -4.45
N GLY A 7 10.19 -11.39 -3.22
CA GLY A 7 9.58 -12.07 -2.08
C GLY A 7 8.20 -11.52 -1.74
N VAL A 8 7.27 -12.40 -1.37
CA VAL A 8 5.93 -12.05 -0.91
C VAL A 8 5.84 -12.26 0.60
N THR A 9 5.26 -11.30 1.30
CA THR A 9 4.92 -11.40 2.73
C THR A 9 3.43 -11.09 2.91
N ILE A 10 2.74 -11.89 3.71
CA ILE A 10 1.34 -11.64 4.11
C ILE A 10 1.32 -11.48 5.63
N LEU A 11 0.81 -10.34 6.09
CA LEU A 11 0.65 -10.04 7.50
C LEU A 11 -0.79 -10.36 7.90
N HIS A 12 -0.93 -11.14 8.97
CA HIS A 12 -2.22 -11.50 9.51
C HIS A 12 -2.49 -10.71 10.79
N PHE A 13 -3.04 -9.51 10.65
CA PHE A 13 -3.65 -8.78 11.78
C PHE A 13 -5.10 -9.21 12.02
N GLU A 14 -5.73 -9.74 10.97
CA GLU A 14 -7.09 -10.23 10.98
C GLU A 14 -7.24 -11.38 9.97
N GLU A 15 -8.41 -12.01 9.95
CA GLU A 15 -8.60 -13.25 9.20
C GLU A 15 -8.78 -13.08 7.69
N THR A 16 -8.85 -11.84 7.20
CA THR A 16 -9.29 -11.55 5.82
C THR A 16 -8.48 -12.31 4.76
N TYR A 17 -7.17 -12.44 4.93
CA TYR A 17 -6.33 -13.17 3.99
C TYR A 17 -6.47 -14.69 4.05
N HIS A 18 -7.01 -15.29 5.13
CA HIS A 18 -7.28 -16.73 5.16
C HIS A 18 -8.34 -17.14 4.12
N TYR A 19 -9.20 -16.20 3.74
CA TYR A 19 -10.27 -16.43 2.76
C TYR A 19 -9.85 -16.13 1.32
N GLN A 20 -8.64 -15.59 1.10
CA GLN A 20 -8.06 -15.34 -0.22
C GLN A 20 -7.19 -16.53 -0.67
N ARG A 21 -7.84 -17.65 -1.00
CA ARG A 21 -7.18 -18.94 -1.31
C ARG A 21 -6.22 -18.88 -2.50
N LYS A 22 -6.53 -18.10 -3.53
CA LYS A 22 -5.67 -17.94 -4.71
C LYS A 22 -4.49 -17.03 -4.42
N LEU A 23 -4.63 -16.04 -3.53
CA LEU A 23 -3.49 -15.25 -3.07
C LEU A 23 -2.56 -16.12 -2.21
N GLN A 24 -3.14 -16.88 -1.27
CA GLN A 24 -2.45 -17.81 -0.39
C GLN A 24 -1.70 -18.93 -1.13
N SER A 25 -2.08 -19.25 -2.38
CA SER A 25 -1.39 -20.29 -3.15
C SER A 25 -0.03 -19.86 -3.73
N TYR A 26 0.31 -18.56 -3.69
CA TYR A 26 1.65 -18.08 -4.06
C TYR A 26 2.64 -18.36 -2.93
N SER A 27 3.90 -18.66 -3.26
CA SER A 27 4.94 -18.79 -2.24
C SER A 27 5.13 -17.46 -1.49
N HIS A 28 4.87 -17.47 -0.19
CA HIS A 28 4.94 -16.28 0.65
C HIS A 28 5.44 -16.62 2.07
N GLU A 29 5.96 -15.61 2.75
CA GLU A 29 6.20 -15.62 4.18
C GLU A 29 4.95 -15.10 4.91
N CYS A 30 4.52 -15.82 5.94
CA CYS A 30 3.38 -15.42 6.76
C CYS A 30 3.88 -14.89 8.11
N ILE A 31 3.37 -13.74 8.53
CA ILE A 31 3.66 -13.16 9.84
C ILE A 31 2.34 -12.92 10.55
N ASP A 32 2.13 -13.65 11.65
CA ASP A 32 0.90 -13.61 12.42
C ASP A 32 0.95 -12.58 13.55
N PHE A 33 -0.06 -11.73 13.59
CA PHE A 33 -0.34 -10.69 14.59
C PHE A 33 -1.78 -10.77 15.12
N THR A 34 -2.53 -11.84 14.84
CA THR A 34 -3.95 -11.98 15.23
C THR A 34 -4.17 -11.92 16.74
N ASP A 35 -3.20 -12.39 17.53
CA ASP A 35 -3.22 -12.31 19.00
C ASP A 35 -2.68 -10.98 19.56
N LEU A 36 -2.24 -10.04 18.71
CA LEU A 36 -1.63 -8.78 19.16
C LEU A 36 -2.68 -7.67 19.31
N GLU A 37 -2.98 -7.31 20.56
CA GLU A 37 -3.89 -6.22 20.90
C GLU A 37 -3.26 -4.82 20.67
N GLY A 38 -4.09 -3.78 20.69
CA GLY A 38 -3.62 -2.40 20.57
C GLY A 38 -3.03 -2.06 19.19
N THR A 39 -3.51 -2.74 18.15
CA THR A 39 -3.02 -2.63 16.77
C THR A 39 -4.01 -1.98 15.80
N ARG A 40 -5.29 -1.92 16.12
CA ARG A 40 -6.33 -1.50 15.17
C ARG A 40 -6.54 0.01 15.22
N LEU A 41 -6.51 0.69 14.05
CA LEU A 41 -6.61 2.14 13.86
C LEU A 41 -5.42 2.93 14.42
N PHE A 42 -5.09 2.66 15.69
CA PHE A 42 -3.97 3.21 16.44
C PHE A 42 -3.12 2.06 16.95
N CYS A 43 -1.79 2.15 16.76
CA CYS A 43 -0.84 1.17 17.22
C CYS A 43 -0.10 1.69 18.45
N ASP A 44 -0.33 1.06 19.60
CA ASP A 44 0.42 1.42 20.81
C ASP A 44 1.92 1.11 20.66
N GLY A 45 2.73 1.77 21.48
CA GLY A 45 4.19 1.67 21.38
C GLY A 45 4.77 0.28 21.69
N GLN A 46 4.06 -0.58 22.43
CA GLN A 46 4.52 -1.95 22.70
C GLN A 46 4.22 -2.86 21.52
N SER A 47 3.01 -2.80 20.99
CA SER A 47 2.60 -3.55 19.81
C SER A 47 3.40 -3.13 18.58
N LEU A 48 3.67 -1.84 18.39
CA LEU A 48 4.52 -1.34 17.31
C LEU A 48 5.94 -1.93 17.36
N LYS A 49 6.52 -2.09 18.57
CA LYS A 49 7.83 -2.74 18.76
C LYS A 49 7.77 -4.23 18.41
N VAL A 50 6.70 -4.93 18.77
CA VAL A 50 6.51 -6.34 18.41
C VAL A 50 6.44 -6.50 16.90
N ILE A 51 5.60 -5.70 16.24
CA ILE A 51 5.44 -5.69 14.78
C ILE A 51 6.79 -5.42 14.12
N LYS A 52 7.50 -4.36 14.54
CA LYS A 52 8.83 -4.02 14.03
C LYS A 52 9.82 -5.17 14.13
N ARG A 53 9.88 -5.87 15.27
CA ARG A 53 10.80 -7.01 15.45
C ARG A 53 10.49 -8.16 14.47
N LYS A 54 9.20 -8.55 14.35
CA LYS A 54 8.81 -9.62 13.42
C LYS A 54 9.07 -9.22 11.96
N LEU A 55 8.76 -7.98 11.61
CA LEU A 55 9.06 -7.42 10.29
C LEU A 55 10.56 -7.43 9.97
N LEU A 56 11.43 -7.08 10.92
CA LEU A 56 12.88 -7.12 10.71
C LEU A 56 13.43 -8.54 10.52
N SER A 57 12.79 -9.55 11.12
CA SER A 57 13.18 -10.96 10.96
C SER A 57 12.75 -11.59 9.63
N ARG A 58 11.90 -10.90 8.86
CA ARG A 58 11.36 -11.45 7.61
C ARG A 58 12.44 -11.61 6.55
N LYS A 59 12.36 -12.70 5.79
CA LYS A 59 13.25 -13.01 4.66
C LYS A 59 12.75 -12.37 3.37
N GLN A 60 11.44 -12.31 3.18
CA GLN A 60 10.80 -11.80 1.98
C GLN A 60 10.51 -10.29 2.10
N LYS A 61 11.12 -9.48 1.21
CA LYS A 61 11.02 -8.01 1.25
C LYS A 61 10.68 -7.39 -0.10
N GLY A 62 9.91 -8.09 -0.92
CA GLY A 62 9.39 -7.57 -2.18
C GLY A 62 8.06 -6.85 -1.97
N ILE A 63 6.97 -7.61 -1.99
CA ILE A 63 5.61 -7.14 -1.77
C ILE A 63 5.08 -7.60 -0.40
N THR A 64 4.44 -6.71 0.35
CA THR A 64 3.85 -6.99 1.67
C THR A 64 2.35 -6.68 1.67
N PHE A 65 1.52 -7.66 2.01
CA PHE A 65 0.07 -7.49 2.19
C PHE A 65 -0.23 -7.25 3.68
N ILE A 66 -0.82 -6.10 4.02
CA ILE A 66 -0.93 -5.59 5.40
C ILE A 66 -2.30 -5.89 6.04
N GLY A 67 -3.37 -5.99 5.26
CA GLY A 67 -4.75 -6.22 5.75
C GLY A 67 -5.68 -5.06 5.42
N SER A 68 -6.63 -4.75 6.30
CA SER A 68 -7.48 -3.54 6.18
C SER A 68 -6.68 -2.25 6.32
N GLY A 69 -7.29 -1.12 5.94
CA GLY A 69 -6.67 0.20 6.08
C GLY A 69 -6.37 0.58 7.53
N ASP A 70 -7.00 -0.08 8.51
CA ASP A 70 -6.74 0.13 9.95
C ASP A 70 -5.28 -0.12 10.35
N TYR A 71 -4.54 -0.88 9.54
CA TYR A 71 -3.16 -1.28 9.80
C TYR A 71 -2.16 -0.57 8.88
N HIS A 72 -2.58 0.44 8.10
CA HIS A 72 -1.71 1.08 7.11
C HIS A 72 -0.46 1.74 7.71
N TYR A 73 -0.50 2.07 9.01
CA TYR A 73 0.68 2.51 9.76
C TYR A 73 1.85 1.54 9.72
N VAL A 74 1.65 0.27 9.36
CA VAL A 74 2.73 -0.70 9.15
C VAL A 74 3.70 -0.22 8.07
N THR A 75 3.22 0.55 7.07
CA THR A 75 4.06 1.16 6.04
C THR A 75 5.17 2.01 6.63
N TYR A 76 4.92 2.77 7.71
CA TYR A 76 5.97 3.50 8.44
C TYR A 76 7.12 2.59 8.89
N LEU A 77 6.82 1.37 9.37
CA LEU A 77 7.86 0.42 9.77
C LEU A 77 8.63 -0.12 8.57
N LEU A 78 7.94 -0.43 7.46
CA LEU A 78 8.56 -0.91 6.22
C LEU A 78 9.50 0.14 5.63
N LEU A 79 9.07 1.41 5.59
CA LEU A 79 9.89 2.52 5.08
C LEU A 79 11.16 2.73 5.92
N ASN A 80 11.06 2.57 7.24
CA ASN A 80 12.19 2.76 8.16
C ASN A 80 13.31 1.70 8.02
N GLU A 81 13.05 0.61 7.30
CA GLU A 81 14.09 -0.37 6.93
C GLU A 81 15.00 0.14 5.80
N ILE A 82 14.55 1.13 5.02
CA ILE A 82 15.27 1.64 3.86
C ILE A 82 16.38 2.58 4.32
N LYS A 83 17.62 2.31 3.89
CA LYS A 83 18.84 3.05 4.28
C LYS A 83 19.52 3.75 3.10
N LEU A 84 18.74 4.10 2.09
CA LEU A 84 19.18 4.85 0.90
C LEU A 84 18.09 5.86 0.50
N PRO A 85 18.43 7.02 -0.08
CA PRO A 85 17.44 8.01 -0.49
C PRO A 85 16.41 7.42 -1.45
N PHE A 86 15.12 7.61 -1.20
CA PHE A 86 14.04 7.09 -2.04
C PHE A 86 12.86 8.08 -2.14
N THR A 87 12.01 7.88 -3.15
CA THR A 87 10.69 8.52 -3.26
C THR A 87 9.59 7.53 -2.88
N LEU A 88 8.63 7.96 -2.07
CA LEU A 88 7.40 7.23 -1.83
C LEU A 88 6.35 7.63 -2.87
N LEU A 89 5.76 6.64 -3.54
CA LEU A 89 4.49 6.78 -4.27
C LEU A 89 3.39 6.14 -3.43
N LEU A 90 2.46 6.97 -2.95
CA LEU A 90 1.31 6.54 -2.17
C LEU A 90 0.05 6.64 -3.04
N PHE A 91 -0.60 5.51 -3.29
CA PHE A 91 -1.92 5.46 -3.91
C PHE A 91 -2.95 5.27 -2.82
N ASP A 92 -3.74 6.30 -2.56
CA ASP A 92 -4.63 6.34 -1.39
C ASP A 92 -5.74 7.38 -1.61
N HIS A 93 -6.93 7.11 -1.08
CA HIS A 93 -7.98 8.13 -1.01
C HIS A 93 -7.69 9.20 0.06
N HIS A 94 -6.98 8.85 1.11
CA HIS A 94 -6.58 9.68 2.23
C HIS A 94 -5.13 10.15 2.10
N THR A 95 -4.76 11.18 2.84
CA THR A 95 -3.38 11.70 2.80
C THR A 95 -2.48 11.05 3.85
N ASP A 96 -3.06 10.52 4.93
CA ASP A 96 -2.39 10.01 6.13
C ASP A 96 -1.38 10.99 6.76
N LEU A 97 -1.64 12.29 6.57
CA LEU A 97 -0.81 13.40 7.02
C LEU A 97 -1.25 13.99 8.37
N ASP A 98 -2.13 13.34 9.13
CA ASP A 98 -2.49 13.84 10.47
C ASP A 98 -1.23 13.94 11.35
N ASP A 99 -0.84 15.17 11.70
CA ASP A 99 0.33 15.47 12.52
C ASP A 99 -0.02 15.72 14.00
N SER A 100 -1.31 15.64 14.37
CA SER A 100 -1.81 15.95 15.70
C SER A 100 -1.18 15.07 16.80
N ALA A 101 -0.70 13.88 16.44
CA ALA A 101 -0.01 12.93 17.30
C ALA A 101 1.49 13.25 17.50
N ILE A 102 2.10 14.01 16.60
CA ILE A 102 3.55 14.27 16.62
C ILE A 102 3.93 15.09 17.84
N GLY A 103 4.87 14.57 18.63
CA GLY A 103 5.39 15.24 19.83
C GLY A 103 4.44 15.20 21.05
N ARG A 104 3.31 14.49 20.96
CA ARG A 104 2.29 14.42 22.02
C ARG A 104 2.19 13.07 22.72
N ASN A 105 3.21 12.22 22.59
CA ASN A 105 3.24 10.84 23.12
C ASN A 105 1.97 10.03 22.75
N MET A 106 1.37 10.32 21.59
CA MET A 106 0.20 9.61 21.08
C MET A 106 0.63 8.44 20.19
N PRO A 107 -0.15 7.35 20.16
CA PRO A 107 0.07 6.24 19.24
C PRO A 107 0.08 6.69 17.77
N ILE A 108 0.88 6.01 16.94
CA ILE A 108 0.80 6.13 15.49
C ILE A 108 -0.52 5.54 15.01
N SER A 109 -1.12 6.09 13.96
CA SER A 109 -2.40 5.65 13.41
C SER A 109 -2.33 5.46 11.91
N CYS A 110 -3.34 4.78 11.35
CA CYS A 110 -3.52 4.70 9.90
C CYS A 110 -3.62 6.10 9.26
N GLY A 111 -4.16 7.12 9.95
CA GLY A 111 -4.25 8.47 9.41
C GLY A 111 -3.03 9.39 9.65
N SER A 112 -2.00 8.94 10.38
CA SER A 112 -0.85 9.80 10.77
C SER A 112 0.51 9.26 10.34
N TRP A 113 0.58 8.03 9.82
CA TRP A 113 1.84 7.33 9.65
C TRP A 113 2.79 8.03 8.67
N LEU A 114 2.26 8.72 7.65
CA LEU A 114 3.08 9.42 6.69
C LEU A 114 3.75 10.64 7.34
N SER A 115 3.05 11.35 8.22
CA SER A 115 3.62 12.45 9.01
C SER A 115 4.76 11.95 9.92
N PHE A 116 4.61 10.79 10.56
CA PHE A 116 5.72 10.15 11.29
C PHE A 116 6.87 9.74 10.35
N ALA A 117 6.59 9.18 9.18
CA ALA A 117 7.62 8.76 8.23
C ALA A 117 8.43 9.95 7.68
N LEU A 118 7.76 11.06 7.35
CA LEU A 118 8.40 12.29 6.87
C LEU A 118 9.31 12.92 7.93
N LYS A 119 8.93 12.80 9.19
CA LYS A 119 9.72 13.30 10.33
C LYS A 119 10.91 12.40 10.65
N ASP A 120 10.70 11.10 10.75
CA ASP A 120 11.66 10.16 11.35
C ASP A 120 12.63 9.55 10.32
N ASN A 121 12.27 9.54 9.04
CA ASN A 121 13.05 8.88 8.00
C ASN A 121 13.83 9.89 7.14
N PRO A 122 15.14 10.09 7.38
CA PRO A 122 15.95 11.05 6.61
C PRO A 122 16.14 10.62 5.15
N PHE A 123 15.90 9.34 4.81
CA PHE A 123 16.01 8.82 3.46
C PHE A 123 14.75 9.02 2.62
N LEU A 124 13.60 9.33 3.25
CA LEU A 124 12.39 9.72 2.53
C LEU A 124 12.57 11.14 1.98
N THR A 125 12.99 11.20 0.72
CA THR A 125 13.31 12.47 0.04
C THR A 125 12.07 13.18 -0.48
N LYS A 126 11.06 12.42 -0.91
CA LYS A 126 9.82 12.93 -1.45
C LYS A 126 8.69 11.91 -1.25
N ALA A 127 7.49 12.39 -0.97
CA ALA A 127 6.26 11.61 -1.01
C ALA A 127 5.31 12.20 -2.06
N ILE A 128 4.82 11.38 -2.97
CA ILE A 128 3.80 11.75 -3.95
C ILE A 128 2.54 10.93 -3.66
N ILE A 129 1.48 11.61 -3.26
CA ILE A 129 0.19 11.02 -2.89
C ILE A 129 -0.76 11.19 -4.08
N ILE A 130 -1.32 10.10 -4.60
CA ILE A 130 -2.17 10.08 -5.78
C ILE A 130 -3.51 9.44 -5.40
N GLY A 131 -4.60 10.19 -5.52
CA GLY A 131 -5.92 9.67 -5.19
C GLY A 131 -6.86 10.55 -4.37
N PRO A 132 -6.37 11.43 -3.46
CA PRO A 132 -7.25 12.25 -2.65
C PRO A 132 -8.23 13.09 -3.46
N LYS A 133 -9.42 13.39 -2.92
CA LYS A 133 -10.42 14.23 -3.62
C LYS A 133 -9.93 15.67 -3.79
N TRP A 134 -9.20 16.19 -2.81
CA TRP A 134 -8.67 17.53 -2.81
C TRP A 134 -7.25 17.55 -2.24
N THR A 135 -6.49 18.57 -2.61
CA THR A 135 -5.27 18.92 -1.90
C THR A 135 -5.66 19.68 -0.64
N GLU A 136 -5.43 19.12 0.54
CA GLU A 136 -5.39 19.96 1.73
C GLU A 136 -4.20 20.92 1.60
N LYS A 137 -4.38 22.18 2.00
CA LYS A 137 -3.38 23.26 1.86
C LYS A 137 -2.17 23.09 2.79
N GLN A 138 -1.80 21.88 3.18
CA GLN A 138 -0.55 21.64 3.88
C GLN A 138 0.58 21.61 2.87
N GLU A 139 1.23 22.76 2.68
CA GLU A 139 2.48 22.87 1.93
C GLU A 139 3.62 22.25 2.75
N ILE A 140 3.69 20.92 2.77
CA ILE A 140 4.86 20.20 3.28
C ILE A 140 5.86 20.10 2.12
N GLU A 141 7.03 20.71 2.25
CA GLU A 141 8.05 20.85 1.19
C GLU A 141 8.34 19.55 0.41
N LYS A 142 8.39 18.41 1.12
CA LYS A 142 8.69 17.09 0.53
C LYS A 142 7.47 16.33 0.02
N VAL A 143 6.26 16.88 0.15
CA VAL A 143 5.01 16.19 -0.18
C VAL A 143 4.35 16.84 -1.38
N LYS A 144 3.92 16.00 -2.32
CA LYS A 144 3.08 16.40 -3.44
C LYS A 144 1.79 15.60 -3.41
N VAL A 145 0.67 16.27 -3.16
CA VAL A 145 -0.66 15.66 -3.27
C VAL A 145 -1.21 15.92 -4.67
N ILE A 146 -1.67 14.87 -5.35
CA ILE A 146 -2.25 14.93 -6.69
C ILE A 146 -3.64 14.32 -6.63
N PRO A 147 -4.70 15.14 -6.70
CA PRO A 147 -6.05 14.64 -6.72
C PRO A 147 -6.31 13.77 -7.95
N TYR A 148 -7.00 12.65 -7.76
CA TYR A 148 -7.37 11.81 -8.89
C TYR A 148 -8.70 12.24 -9.49
N THR A 149 -8.63 12.68 -10.74
CA THR A 149 -9.76 12.72 -11.67
C THR A 149 -9.30 12.12 -13.00
N PRO A 150 -10.21 11.62 -13.85
CA PRO A 150 -9.85 11.13 -15.19
C PRO A 150 -9.04 12.15 -16.01
N GLU A 151 -9.33 13.43 -15.86
CA GLU A 151 -8.68 14.54 -16.58
C GLU A 151 -7.24 14.78 -16.09
N ASN A 152 -6.95 14.49 -14.82
CA ASN A 152 -5.61 14.60 -14.26
C ASN A 152 -4.67 13.46 -14.67
N HIS A 153 -5.14 12.44 -15.41
CA HIS A 153 -4.32 11.30 -15.80
C HIS A 153 -3.00 11.66 -16.48
N PRO A 154 -2.94 12.56 -17.50
CA PRO A 154 -1.69 12.96 -18.13
C PRO A 154 -0.73 13.65 -17.14
N PHE A 155 -1.25 14.47 -16.24
CA PHE A 155 -0.46 15.14 -15.22
C PHE A 155 0.13 14.15 -14.22
N ILE A 156 -0.65 13.18 -13.74
CA ILE A 156 -0.18 12.12 -12.84
C ILE A 156 0.97 11.33 -13.49
N LEU A 157 0.82 10.95 -14.76
CA LEU A 157 1.88 10.27 -15.49
C LEU A 157 3.14 11.10 -15.60
N GLN A 158 3.01 12.37 -15.96
CA GLN A 158 4.14 13.28 -16.03
C GLN A 158 4.87 13.35 -14.67
N GLN A 159 4.13 13.45 -13.57
CA GLN A 159 4.72 13.49 -12.23
C GLN A 159 5.45 12.19 -11.87
N ILE A 160 4.91 11.03 -12.24
CA ILE A 160 5.57 9.72 -12.06
C ILE A 160 6.88 9.63 -12.88
N GLN A 161 6.84 10.05 -14.14
CA GLN A 161 7.98 9.99 -15.04
C GLN A 161 9.11 10.92 -14.59
N GLN A 162 8.76 12.12 -14.09
CA GLN A 162 9.67 13.14 -13.59
C GLN A 162 10.25 12.86 -12.19
N ILE A 163 9.92 11.74 -11.54
CA ILE A 163 10.57 11.35 -10.29
C ILE A 163 12.08 11.24 -10.53
N GLN A 164 12.85 12.13 -9.89
CA GLN A 164 14.30 12.20 -10.05
C GLN A 164 15.03 11.03 -9.41
N ASN A 165 14.47 10.46 -8.34
CA ASN A 165 15.08 9.34 -7.65
C ASN A 165 14.77 8.02 -8.38
N ASP A 166 15.81 7.28 -8.72
CA ASP A 166 15.68 5.94 -9.28
C ASP A 166 14.96 4.98 -8.34
N PHE A 167 15.15 5.12 -7.03
CA PHE A 167 14.62 4.23 -6.01
C PHE A 167 13.25 4.70 -5.54
N VAL A 168 12.26 3.84 -5.75
CA VAL A 168 10.86 4.13 -5.41
C VAL A 168 10.33 3.04 -4.48
N TYR A 169 9.63 3.47 -3.43
CA TYR A 169 8.78 2.59 -2.65
C TYR A 169 7.32 2.89 -3.00
N ILE A 170 6.48 1.87 -3.14
CA ILE A 170 5.07 2.03 -3.49
C ILE A 170 4.20 1.53 -2.33
N SER A 171 3.29 2.34 -1.84
CA SER A 171 2.24 1.91 -0.91
C SER A 171 0.87 2.11 -1.57
N ILE A 172 0.00 1.11 -1.45
CA ILE A 172 -1.33 1.12 -2.06
C ILE A 172 -2.36 0.83 -0.97
N ASP A 173 -3.12 1.85 -0.56
CA ASP A 173 -4.43 1.61 0.02
C ASP A 173 -5.44 1.44 -1.11
N LYS A 174 -6.18 0.33 -1.09
CA LYS A 174 -7.18 0.02 -2.10
C LYS A 174 -8.39 0.93 -2.03
N ASP A 175 -8.55 1.74 -0.98
CA ASP A 175 -9.63 2.69 -0.90
C ASP A 175 -9.55 3.78 -1.98
N VAL A 176 -8.39 3.99 -2.60
CA VAL A 176 -8.21 4.85 -3.80
C VAL A 176 -9.12 4.40 -4.96
N LEU A 177 -9.47 3.11 -5.00
CA LEU A 177 -10.28 2.51 -6.04
C LEU A 177 -11.77 2.78 -5.83
N LYS A 178 -12.54 2.82 -6.92
CA LYS A 178 -14.00 2.86 -6.84
C LYS A 178 -14.58 1.59 -6.20
N LYS A 179 -15.70 1.71 -5.48
CA LYS A 179 -16.44 0.60 -4.78
C LYS A 179 -16.75 -0.62 -5.65
N GLY A 180 -16.80 -0.43 -6.96
CA GLY A 180 -16.98 -1.50 -7.94
C GLY A 180 -15.79 -2.48 -8.02
N GLU A 181 -14.57 -2.02 -7.73
CA GLU A 181 -13.29 -2.73 -8.00
C GLU A 181 -12.64 -3.32 -6.76
N ALA A 182 -12.87 -2.71 -5.59
CA ALA A 182 -12.46 -3.21 -4.28
C ALA A 182 -13.51 -2.79 -3.25
N VAL A 183 -13.57 -3.52 -2.13
CA VAL A 183 -14.38 -3.15 -0.96
C VAL A 183 -13.44 -2.96 0.21
N THR A 184 -13.47 -1.77 0.81
CA THR A 184 -12.60 -1.40 1.94
C THR A 184 -13.43 -1.01 3.16
N ASN A 185 -12.78 -0.73 4.29
CA ASN A 185 -13.42 -0.25 5.52
C ASN A 185 -13.42 1.29 5.67
N TRP A 186 -12.82 2.01 4.73
CA TRP A 186 -12.79 3.47 4.66
C TRP A 186 -13.63 3.97 3.48
N ASP A 187 -13.90 5.28 3.41
CA ASP A 187 -14.56 5.81 2.21
C ASP A 187 -13.61 5.77 1.01
N GLN A 188 -14.19 5.55 -0.17
CA GLN A 188 -13.45 5.18 -1.35
C GLN A 188 -13.38 6.31 -2.38
N GLY A 189 -12.28 6.36 -3.10
CA GLY A 189 -12.05 7.19 -4.27
C GLY A 189 -12.77 6.66 -5.52
N THR A 190 -12.27 7.09 -6.68
CA THR A 190 -12.92 6.87 -7.98
C THR A 190 -12.01 6.20 -9.00
N MET A 191 -10.76 5.85 -8.62
CA MET A 191 -9.80 5.25 -9.53
C MET A 191 -10.26 3.86 -9.97
N SER A 192 -10.05 3.52 -11.25
CA SER A 192 -10.30 2.16 -11.72
C SER A 192 -9.09 1.26 -11.44
N ALA A 193 -9.32 -0.04 -11.25
CA ALA A 193 -8.24 -1.02 -11.12
C ALA A 193 -7.31 -1.00 -12.35
N ALA A 194 -7.86 -0.83 -13.55
CA ALA A 194 -7.08 -0.73 -14.78
C ALA A 194 -6.13 0.49 -14.77
N THR A 195 -6.60 1.63 -14.28
CA THR A 195 -5.78 2.85 -14.14
C THR A 195 -4.66 2.65 -13.12
N LEU A 196 -4.96 2.08 -11.95
CA LEU A 196 -3.94 1.77 -10.94
C LEU A 196 -2.87 0.83 -11.51
N LEU A 197 -3.28 -0.26 -12.18
CA LEU A 197 -2.37 -1.22 -12.78
C LEU A 197 -1.55 -0.61 -13.93
N PHE A 198 -2.10 0.36 -14.66
CA PHE A 198 -1.37 1.12 -15.65
C PHE A 198 -0.25 1.95 -15.02
N TYR A 199 -0.55 2.72 -13.96
CA TYR A 199 0.49 3.46 -13.23
C TYR A 199 1.55 2.53 -12.66
N LEU A 200 1.13 1.45 -12.01
CA LEU A 200 2.05 0.46 -11.43
C LEU A 200 2.98 -0.13 -12.50
N ARG A 201 2.45 -0.48 -13.68
CA ARG A 201 3.25 -0.97 -14.81
C ARG A 201 4.26 0.07 -15.28
N THR A 202 3.87 1.33 -15.42
CA THR A 202 4.76 2.43 -15.81
C THR A 202 5.92 2.56 -14.80
N ILE A 203 5.60 2.58 -13.50
CA ILE A 203 6.61 2.70 -12.44
C ILE A 203 7.56 1.49 -12.45
N LEU A 204 7.04 0.26 -12.55
CA LEU A 204 7.82 -0.99 -12.66
C LEU A 204 8.59 -1.12 -13.98
N ASN A 205 8.37 -0.25 -14.95
CA ASN A 205 9.17 -0.21 -16.18
C ASN A 205 10.31 0.81 -16.08
N GLU A 206 10.10 1.90 -15.37
CA GLU A 206 10.99 3.06 -15.40
C GLU A 206 11.83 3.24 -14.13
N LYS A 207 11.41 2.70 -12.97
CA LYS A 207 12.03 2.96 -11.66
C LYS A 207 12.48 1.66 -10.98
N LYS A 208 13.46 1.74 -10.08
CA LYS A 208 13.88 0.61 -9.22
C LYS A 208 12.95 0.55 -8.02
N VAL A 209 11.90 -0.27 -8.10
CA VAL A 209 10.94 -0.43 -6.99
C VAL A 209 11.58 -1.26 -5.87
N ILE A 210 11.96 -0.62 -4.77
CA ILE A 210 12.72 -1.24 -3.66
C ILE A 210 11.83 -2.01 -2.67
N GLY A 211 10.53 -1.80 -2.74
CA GLY A 211 9.51 -2.50 -1.97
C GLY A 211 8.12 -2.00 -2.35
N LEU A 212 7.11 -2.82 -2.07
CA LEU A 212 5.71 -2.47 -2.26
C LEU A 212 4.87 -3.01 -1.10
N ASP A 213 3.87 -2.27 -0.66
CA ASP A 213 2.81 -2.80 0.20
C ASP A 213 1.40 -2.51 -0.33
N VAL A 214 0.47 -3.35 0.12
CA VAL A 214 -0.96 -3.25 -0.21
C VAL A 214 -1.78 -3.43 1.08
N CYS A 215 -2.68 -2.49 1.35
CA CYS A 215 -3.69 -2.54 2.41
C CYS A 215 -5.09 -2.28 1.82
N GLY A 216 -6.07 -1.91 2.65
CA GLY A 216 -7.44 -1.63 2.23
C GLY A 216 -8.30 -2.88 2.01
N GLU A 217 -8.09 -3.96 2.75
CA GLU A 217 -9.07 -5.06 2.85
C GLU A 217 -10.37 -4.65 3.56
N ALA A 218 -11.49 -5.28 3.21
CA ALA A 218 -12.70 -5.24 4.03
C ALA A 218 -12.59 -6.30 5.15
N PRO A 219 -12.73 -5.91 6.44
CA PRO A 219 -12.80 -6.85 7.54
C PRO A 219 -13.96 -7.82 7.33
N ARG A 220 -13.68 -9.13 7.45
CA ARG A 220 -14.73 -10.15 7.40
C ARG A 220 -15.36 -10.31 8.78
N LYS A 221 -16.69 -10.21 8.88
CA LYS A 221 -17.40 -10.47 10.15
C LYS A 221 -17.80 -11.94 10.14
N ARG A 222 -17.50 -12.70 11.19
CA ARG A 222 -17.84 -14.14 11.27
C ARG A 222 -19.36 -14.42 11.41
N LEU A 223 -20.24 -13.75 10.67
CA LEU A 223 -21.70 -13.87 10.76
C LEU A 223 -22.31 -14.26 9.40
N ALA A 224 -22.96 -15.44 9.40
CA ALA A 224 -24.03 -16.05 8.58
C ALA A 224 -24.31 -15.66 7.10
N PHE A 225 -23.76 -14.59 6.52
CA PHE A 225 -24.01 -14.18 5.12
C PHE A 225 -22.77 -14.42 4.24
N SER A 226 -22.40 -15.69 4.10
CA SER A 226 -21.18 -16.13 3.40
C SER A 226 -21.05 -15.57 1.98
N PHE A 227 -22.15 -15.50 1.21
CA PHE A 227 -22.07 -15.16 -0.21
C PHE A 227 -21.66 -13.70 -0.51
N LEU A 228 -22.16 -12.72 0.25
CA LEU A 228 -21.79 -11.31 0.05
C LEU A 228 -20.35 -11.08 0.47
N GLU A 229 -19.94 -11.63 1.61
CA GLU A 229 -18.56 -11.57 2.08
C GLU A 229 -17.59 -12.29 1.14
N ASP A 230 -17.99 -13.43 0.58
CA ASP A 230 -17.19 -14.15 -0.41
C ASP A 230 -17.08 -13.33 -1.69
N ARG A 231 -18.13 -12.62 -2.13
CA ARG A 231 -18.06 -11.71 -3.27
C ARG A 231 -17.10 -10.54 -3.01
N MET A 232 -17.16 -9.94 -1.82
CA MET A 232 -16.24 -8.86 -1.41
C MET A 232 -14.80 -9.37 -1.36
N THR A 233 -14.58 -10.53 -0.73
CA THR A 233 -13.27 -11.19 -0.61
C THR A 233 -12.71 -11.51 -2.00
N ASN A 234 -13.50 -12.12 -2.89
CA ASN A 234 -13.09 -12.44 -4.25
C ASN A 234 -12.72 -11.19 -5.06
N LYS A 235 -13.45 -10.10 -4.85
CA LYS A 235 -13.16 -8.81 -5.49
C LYS A 235 -11.80 -8.27 -5.04
N ASN A 236 -11.57 -8.22 -3.73
CA ASN A 236 -10.30 -7.78 -3.16
C ASN A 236 -9.13 -8.71 -3.53
N GLU A 237 -9.36 -10.02 -3.54
CA GLU A 237 -8.38 -10.99 -3.98
C GLU A 237 -8.00 -10.79 -5.46
N THR A 238 -8.98 -10.47 -6.31
CA THR A 238 -8.73 -10.24 -7.74
C THR A 238 -7.75 -9.09 -7.95
N ILE A 239 -7.93 -7.96 -7.26
CA ILE A 239 -6.99 -6.84 -7.36
C ILE A 239 -5.62 -7.16 -6.73
N ASN A 240 -5.58 -7.84 -5.58
CA ASN A 240 -4.32 -8.29 -4.98
C ASN A 240 -3.52 -9.18 -5.92
N LEU A 241 -4.18 -10.14 -6.58
CA LEU A 241 -3.56 -11.02 -7.56
C LEU A 241 -3.05 -10.26 -8.78
N ASN A 242 -3.78 -9.25 -9.24
CA ASN A 242 -3.34 -8.44 -10.38
C ASN A 242 -2.09 -7.61 -10.03
N ILE A 243 -2.06 -6.99 -8.84
CA ILE A 243 -0.89 -6.27 -8.33
C ILE A 243 0.30 -7.23 -8.17
N LEU A 244 0.08 -8.38 -7.54
CA LEU A 244 1.11 -9.40 -7.31
C LEU A 244 1.71 -9.90 -8.62
N LYS A 245 0.86 -10.30 -9.58
CA LYS A 245 1.30 -10.75 -10.90
C LYS A 245 2.09 -9.67 -11.62
N MET A 246 1.69 -8.41 -11.52
CA MET A 246 2.45 -7.30 -12.11
C MET A 246 3.86 -7.21 -11.52
N CYS A 247 4.00 -7.36 -10.21
CA CYS A 247 5.28 -7.29 -9.51
C CYS A 247 6.18 -8.50 -9.82
N LEU A 248 5.61 -9.70 -9.97
CA LEU A 248 6.37 -10.93 -10.21
C LEU A 248 6.82 -11.09 -11.68
N ARG A 249 6.16 -10.41 -12.62
CA ARG A 249 6.52 -10.43 -14.05
C ARG A 249 7.97 -10.01 -14.27
N ASN A 250 8.66 -10.73 -15.15
CA ASN A 250 9.97 -10.30 -15.63
C ASN A 250 9.78 -9.14 -16.64
N PRO A 251 10.47 -8.00 -16.47
CA PRO A 251 10.36 -6.86 -17.39
C PRO A 251 10.71 -7.16 -18.86
N HIS A 252 11.36 -8.31 -19.13
CA HIS A 252 11.89 -8.67 -20.43
C HIS A 252 11.04 -9.68 -21.22
N VAL A 253 9.89 -10.14 -20.70
CA VAL A 253 8.97 -11.00 -21.46
C VAL A 253 7.87 -10.12 -22.05
N TYR A 254 8.20 -9.44 -23.16
CA TYR A 254 7.19 -8.92 -24.06
C TYR A 254 6.72 -10.07 -24.95
N GLU A 255 5.65 -10.75 -24.55
CA GLU A 255 4.81 -11.41 -25.54
C GLU A 255 3.86 -10.37 -26.11
N THR A 256 4.21 -9.91 -27.31
CA THR A 256 3.25 -9.49 -28.30
C THR A 256 2.22 -10.60 -28.47
N ASN A 257 1.05 -10.47 -27.85
CA ASN A 257 -0.24 -10.87 -28.41
C ASN A 257 -1.37 -10.68 -27.38
N GLN A 258 -2.56 -10.38 -27.90
CA GLN A 258 -3.86 -10.23 -27.24
C GLN A 258 -4.27 -8.80 -26.84
N PHE A 259 -4.32 -7.92 -27.85
CA PHE A 259 -5.55 -7.18 -28.16
C PHE A 259 -5.68 -7.13 -29.69
N ALA A 260 -6.17 -8.23 -30.25
CA ALA A 260 -6.88 -8.28 -31.52
C ALA A 260 -8.26 -8.86 -31.22
#